data_AF-A0AA88RT25-F1
#
_entry.id   AF-A0AA88RT25-F1
#
_cell.length_a   1.000
_cell.length_b   1.000
_cell.length_c   1.000
_cell.angle_alpha   90.00
_cell.angle_beta   90.00
_cell.angle_gamma   90.00
#
_symmetry.space_group_name_H-M   'P 1'
#
loop_
_entity.id
_entity.type
_entity.pdbx_description
1 polymer ?
#
loop_
_entity_poly.entity_id
_entity_poly.type
_entity_poly.pdbx_seq_one_letter_code
_entity_poly.pdbx_strand_id
1 'polypeptide(L)'
;MYSDFRSTLNIDNMVEEFLKLEQGEDEIVKDYKARFARLSRFAPHVIDTEERRAPRFKNGLKYSIRKFLTVMTLDTYGQVLDKAQRVEKDVEAGCKYYRDQRQKKGREESNSKGNDVVQQPKRRNNNLAIKEPAQNTQKPTVACKTCGKNHSGVCY
;
A
#
# COMPACT_ATOMS: atom_id res chain seq x y z
N MET A 1 -29.19 42.53 18.78
CA MET A 1 -29.38 41.96 17.42
C MET A 1 -28.01 41.58 16.82
N TYR A 2 -27.35 40.56 17.35
CA TYR A 2 -26.05 40.05 16.83
C TYR A 2 -25.93 38.52 16.98
N SER A 3 -27.06 37.82 17.16
CA SER A 3 -27.09 36.36 17.39
C SER A 3 -27.22 35.55 16.09
N ASP A 4 -27.71 36.16 15.00
CA ASP A 4 -28.00 35.45 13.75
C ASP A 4 -26.76 35.29 12.87
N PHE A 5 -25.92 36.32 12.76
CA PHE A 5 -24.76 36.32 11.85
C PHE A 5 -23.69 35.28 12.22
N ARG A 6 -23.46 35.04 13.52
CA ARG A 6 -22.46 34.05 13.98
C ARG A 6 -22.97 32.61 13.85
N SER A 7 -24.30 32.44 13.88
CA SER A 7 -24.96 31.14 13.71
C SER A 7 -25.00 30.72 12.25
N THR A 8 -25.28 31.65 11.33
CA THR A 8 -25.25 31.39 9.88
C THR A 8 -23.84 31.12 9.36
N LEU A 9 -22.84 31.90 9.80
CA LEU A 9 -21.43 31.68 9.42
C LEU A 9 -20.92 30.29 9.85
N ASN A 10 -21.41 29.79 10.99
CA ASN A 10 -21.08 28.44 11.44
C ASN A 10 -21.75 27.36 10.57
N ILE A 11 -22.95 27.61 10.05
CA ILE A 11 -23.64 26.70 9.14
C ILE A 11 -22.92 26.66 7.79
N ASP A 12 -22.53 27.81 7.23
CA ASP A 12 -21.83 27.88 5.95
C ASP A 12 -20.49 27.13 6.00
N ASN A 13 -19.74 27.28 7.09
CA ASN A 13 -18.51 26.51 7.32
C ASN A 13 -18.77 24.99 7.37
N MET A 14 -19.86 24.54 8.00
CA MET A 14 -20.22 23.13 8.08
C MET A 14 -20.68 22.57 6.72
N VAL A 15 -21.36 23.39 5.91
CA VAL A 15 -21.72 23.04 4.53
C VAL A 15 -20.45 22.89 3.68
N GLU A 16 -19.50 23.81 3.79
CA GLU A 16 -18.21 23.68 3.10
C GLU A 16 -17.43 22.44 3.54
N GLU A 17 -17.39 22.16 4.84
CA GLU A 17 -16.76 20.95 5.37
C GLU A 17 -17.43 19.69 4.80
N PHE A 18 -18.77 19.68 4.72
CA PHE A 18 -19.51 18.59 4.11
C PHE A 18 -19.19 18.41 2.62
N LEU A 19 -19.04 19.50 1.86
CA LEU A 19 -18.70 19.46 0.43
C LEU A 19 -17.27 18.94 0.19
N LYS A 20 -16.36 19.20 1.13
CA LYS A 20 -14.96 18.73 1.11
C LYS A 20 -14.78 17.38 1.82
N LEU A 21 -15.83 16.82 2.41
CA LEU A 21 -15.76 15.58 3.18
C LEU A 21 -15.32 14.39 2.31
N GLU A 22 -14.18 13.81 2.65
CA GLU A 22 -13.65 12.59 2.04
C GLU A 22 -13.35 11.54 3.12
N GLN A 23 -13.43 10.28 2.72
CA GLN A 23 -13.04 9.13 3.53
C GLN A 23 -11.52 9.16 3.71
N GLY A 24 -11.06 9.01 4.95
CA GLY A 24 -9.64 8.91 5.25
C GLY A 24 -9.02 7.61 4.70
N GLU A 25 -7.71 7.59 4.45
CA GLU A 25 -7.03 6.41 3.89
C GLU A 25 -7.22 5.16 4.78
N ASP A 26 -7.02 5.32 6.09
CA ASP A 26 -7.18 4.27 7.10
C ASP A 26 -8.60 4.17 7.67
N GLU A 27 -9.50 5.03 7.23
CA GLU A 27 -10.87 5.05 7.74
C GLU A 27 -11.73 3.98 7.04
N ILE A 28 -12.55 3.29 7.83
CA ILE A 28 -13.53 2.34 7.31
C ILE A 28 -14.82 3.03 6.84
N VAL A 29 -15.54 2.41 5.91
CA VAL A 29 -16.78 2.96 5.33
C VAL A 29 -17.82 3.28 6.41
N LYS A 30 -17.85 2.50 7.50
CA LYS A 30 -18.80 2.71 8.61
C LYS A 30 -18.57 4.04 9.34
N ASP A 31 -17.33 4.42 9.57
CA ASP A 31 -16.98 5.66 10.27
C ASP A 31 -17.18 6.87 9.35
N TYR A 32 -16.80 6.70 8.07
CA TYR A 32 -17.09 7.69 7.04
C TYR A 32 -18.61 7.96 6.92
N LYS A 33 -19.42 6.90 6.90
CA LYS A 33 -20.89 6.99 6.92
C LYS A 33 -21.39 7.82 8.10
N ALA A 34 -20.83 7.61 9.30
CA ALA A 34 -21.23 8.35 10.50
C ALA A 34 -20.88 9.85 10.38
N ARG A 35 -19.68 10.19 9.89
CA ARG A 35 -19.29 11.59 9.65
C ARG A 35 -20.17 12.25 8.57
N PHE A 36 -20.43 11.53 7.48
CA PHE A 36 -21.33 11.98 6.42
C PHE A 36 -22.73 12.28 6.96
N ALA A 37 -23.31 11.37 7.75
CA ALA A 37 -24.62 11.57 8.36
C ALA A 37 -24.63 12.76 9.33
N ARG A 38 -23.58 12.93 10.13
CA ARG A 38 -23.45 14.07 11.05
C ARG A 38 -23.45 15.41 10.32
N LEU A 39 -22.58 15.55 9.31
CA LEU A 39 -22.41 16.80 8.57
C LEU A 39 -23.60 17.09 7.63
N SER A 40 -24.26 16.04 7.11
CA SER A 40 -25.43 16.20 6.24
C SER A 40 -26.60 16.97 6.88
N ARG A 41 -26.68 16.98 8.22
CA ARG A 41 -27.72 17.71 8.97
C ARG A 41 -27.65 19.22 8.74
N PHE A 42 -26.47 19.73 8.40
CA PHE A 42 -26.24 21.16 8.14
C PHE A 42 -26.40 21.52 6.66
N ALA A 43 -26.46 20.52 5.77
CA ALA A 43 -26.55 20.70 4.32
C ALA A 43 -27.77 19.98 3.70
N PRO A 44 -28.99 20.11 4.26
CA PRO A 44 -30.16 19.36 3.78
C PRO A 44 -30.51 19.68 2.32
N HIS A 45 -30.25 20.92 1.88
CA HIS A 45 -30.49 21.38 0.50
C HIS A 45 -29.45 20.84 -0.51
N VAL A 46 -28.29 20.37 -0.05
CA VAL A 46 -27.22 19.84 -0.92
C VAL A 46 -27.47 18.37 -1.29
N ILE A 47 -28.11 17.61 -0.41
CA ILE A 47 -28.36 16.17 -0.58
C ILE A 47 -29.83 15.79 -0.31
N ASP A 48 -30.73 16.70 -0.65
CA ASP A 48 -32.18 16.55 -0.53
C ASP A 48 -32.76 15.34 -1.27
N THR A 49 -32.06 14.90 -2.31
CA THR A 49 -32.48 13.82 -3.20
C THR A 49 -31.42 12.72 -3.27
N GLU A 50 -31.86 11.48 -3.55
CA GLU A 50 -30.95 10.35 -3.77
C GLU A 50 -29.99 10.61 -4.94
N GLU A 51 -30.47 11.28 -5.99
CA GLU A 51 -29.68 11.71 -7.16
C GLU A 51 -28.51 12.63 -6.81
N ARG A 52 -28.60 13.40 -5.72
CA ARG A 52 -27.48 14.22 -5.21
C ARG A 52 -26.69 13.47 -4.13
N ARG A 53 -27.38 12.77 -3.24
CA ARG A 53 -26.78 12.08 -2.09
C ARG A 53 -25.88 10.91 -2.48
N ALA A 54 -26.36 10.06 -3.39
CA ALA A 54 -25.64 8.87 -3.84
C ALA A 54 -24.28 9.22 -4.49
N PRO A 55 -24.22 10.11 -5.52
CA PRO A 55 -22.93 10.47 -6.10
C PRO A 55 -22.05 11.26 -5.13
N ARG A 56 -22.62 12.10 -4.25
CA ARG A 56 -21.84 12.81 -3.24
C ARG A 56 -21.12 11.84 -2.30
N PHE A 57 -21.82 10.82 -1.81
CA PHE A 57 -21.21 9.77 -0.97
C PHE A 57 -20.19 8.94 -1.76
N LYS A 58 -20.54 8.47 -2.97
CA LYS A 58 -19.65 7.70 -3.84
C LYS A 58 -18.34 8.44 -4.13
N ASN A 59 -18.42 9.74 -4.42
CA ASN A 59 -17.25 10.55 -4.77
C ASN A 59 -16.36 10.82 -3.56
N GLY A 60 -16.93 10.93 -2.35
CA GLY A 60 -16.13 11.08 -1.14
C GLY A 60 -15.52 9.79 -0.60
N LEU A 61 -15.85 8.61 -1.14
CA LEU A 61 -15.17 7.35 -0.78
C LEU A 61 -13.72 7.35 -1.26
N LYS A 62 -12.84 6.68 -0.52
CA LYS A 62 -11.42 6.55 -0.88
C LYS A 62 -11.25 5.80 -2.20
N TYR A 63 -10.19 6.12 -2.93
CA TYR A 63 -9.98 5.64 -4.30
C TYR A 63 -9.98 4.11 -4.41
N SER A 64 -9.40 3.42 -3.42
CA SER A 64 -9.33 1.96 -3.38
C SER A 64 -10.70 1.29 -3.42
N ILE A 65 -11.75 1.96 -2.92
CA ILE A 65 -13.15 1.51 -2.99
C ILE A 65 -13.84 2.09 -4.23
N ARG A 66 -13.72 3.42 -4.43
CA ARG A 66 -14.42 4.17 -5.48
C ARG A 66 -14.20 3.59 -6.87
N LYS A 67 -12.99 3.14 -7.19
CA LYS A 67 -12.64 2.54 -8.49
C LYS A 67 -13.51 1.34 -8.87
N PHE A 68 -13.97 0.55 -7.89
CA PHE A 68 -14.84 -0.60 -8.12
C PHE A 68 -16.31 -0.21 -8.29
N LEU A 69 -16.73 0.91 -7.70
CA LEU A 69 -18.10 1.42 -7.81
C LEU A 69 -18.32 2.23 -9.08
N THR A 70 -17.25 2.71 -9.74
CA THR A 70 -17.34 3.47 -10.99
C THR A 70 -17.98 2.67 -12.12
N VAL A 71 -17.76 1.36 -12.17
CA VAL A 71 -18.31 0.47 -13.20
C VAL A 71 -19.75 -0.01 -12.92
N MET A 72 -20.31 0.37 -11.76
CA MET A 72 -21.65 -0.05 -11.34
C MET A 72 -22.65 1.08 -11.50
N THR A 73 -23.87 0.75 -11.94
CA THR A 73 -25.04 1.63 -11.85
C THR A 73 -25.60 1.56 -10.44
N LEU A 74 -25.50 2.65 -9.69
CA LEU A 74 -25.91 2.76 -8.28
C LEU A 74 -26.68 4.07 -8.11
N ASP A 75 -28.00 3.98 -8.08
CA ASP A 75 -28.91 5.13 -8.16
C ASP A 75 -29.28 5.66 -6.77
N THR A 76 -29.04 4.88 -5.72
CA THR A 76 -29.38 5.25 -4.35
C THR A 76 -28.18 5.18 -3.41
N TYR A 77 -28.20 6.04 -2.39
CA TYR A 77 -27.24 6.07 -1.29
C TYR A 77 -27.13 4.70 -0.60
N GLY A 78 -28.25 4.01 -0.43
CA GLY A 78 -28.28 2.67 0.16
C GLY A 78 -27.51 1.64 -0.67
N GLN A 79 -27.69 1.66 -2.00
CA GLN A 79 -26.95 0.78 -2.91
C GLN A 79 -25.45 1.10 -2.88
N VAL A 80 -25.07 2.39 -2.92
CA VAL A 80 -23.66 2.79 -2.83
C VAL A 80 -23.04 2.31 -1.52
N LEU A 81 -23.75 2.47 -0.39
CA LEU A 81 -23.26 2.06 0.92
C LEU A 81 -23.06 0.53 1.03
N ASP A 82 -24.05 -0.28 0.61
CA ASP A 82 -23.92 -1.75 0.66
C ASP A 82 -22.74 -2.22 -0.21
N LYS A 83 -22.63 -1.71 -1.43
CA LYS A 83 -21.53 -2.09 -2.33
C LYS A 83 -20.17 -1.62 -1.81
N ALA A 84 -20.07 -0.41 -1.27
CA ALA A 84 -18.84 0.09 -0.67
C ALA A 84 -18.35 -0.80 0.48
N GLN A 85 -19.27 -1.25 1.36
CA GLN A 85 -18.93 -2.14 2.48
C GLN A 85 -18.47 -3.53 2.01
N ARG A 86 -19.05 -4.07 0.93
CA ARG A 86 -18.59 -5.33 0.34
C ARG A 86 -17.19 -5.20 -0.26
N VAL A 87 -16.98 -4.16 -1.06
CA VAL A 87 -15.68 -3.87 -1.67
C VAL A 87 -14.61 -3.65 -0.60
N GLU A 88 -14.91 -2.94 0.48
CA GLU A 88 -13.98 -2.74 1.59
C GLU A 88 -13.49 -4.07 2.18
N LYS A 89 -14.41 -5.03 2.42
CA LYS A 89 -14.06 -6.37 2.92
C LYS A 89 -13.18 -7.14 1.93
N ASP A 90 -13.50 -7.08 0.64
CA ASP A 90 -12.74 -7.77 -0.39
C ASP A 90 -11.33 -7.18 -0.56
N VAL A 91 -11.21 -5.85 -0.51
CA VAL A 91 -9.91 -5.16 -0.53
C VAL A 91 -9.08 -5.55 0.69
N GLU A 92 -9.68 -5.56 1.89
CA GLU A 92 -8.98 -5.97 3.10
C GLU A 92 -8.51 -7.43 3.04
N ALA A 93 -9.38 -8.33 2.56
CA ALA A 93 -9.04 -9.74 2.38
C ALA A 93 -7.90 -9.94 1.37
N GLY A 94 -7.94 -9.23 0.24
CA GLY A 94 -6.87 -9.23 -0.75
C GLY A 94 -5.54 -8.75 -0.16
N CYS A 95 -5.55 -7.63 0.57
CA CYS A 95 -4.36 -7.11 1.25
C CYS A 95 -3.77 -8.11 2.25
N LYS A 96 -4.60 -8.80 3.03
CA LYS A 96 -4.17 -9.87 3.95
C LYS A 96 -3.53 -11.02 3.17
N TYR A 97 -4.19 -11.50 2.12
CA TYR A 97 -3.66 -12.57 1.26
C TYR A 97 -2.26 -12.24 0.70
N TYR A 98 -2.08 -11.07 0.09
CA TYR A 98 -0.78 -10.68 -0.48
C TYR A 98 0.29 -10.46 0.59
N ARG A 99 -0.07 -9.97 1.78
CA ARG A 99 0.85 -9.83 2.92
C ARG A 99 1.36 -11.19 3.38
N ASP A 100 0.48 -12.17 3.52
CA ASP A 100 0.84 -13.52 3.94
C ASP A 100 1.72 -14.22 2.90
N GLN A 101 1.43 -14.03 1.61
CA GLN A 101 2.27 -14.56 0.51
C GLN A 101 3.69 -13.96 0.52
N ARG A 102 3.82 -12.66 0.82
CA ARG A 102 5.14 -12.02 0.96
C ARG A 102 5.94 -12.58 2.15
N GLN A 103 5.28 -12.83 3.28
CA GLN A 103 5.93 -13.40 4.45
C GLN A 103 6.43 -14.83 4.22
N LYS A 104 5.67 -15.66 3.49
CA LYS A 104 6.10 -17.02 3.12
C LYS A 104 7.37 -17.01 2.26
N LYS A 105 7.41 -16.17 1.21
CA LYS A 105 8.60 -16.03 0.35
C LYS A 105 9.83 -15.51 1.08
N GLY A 106 9.67 -14.49 1.94
CA GLY A 106 10.80 -13.96 2.72
C GLY A 106 11.38 -14.96 3.73
N ARG A 107 10.54 -15.88 4.25
CA ARG A 107 11.00 -16.95 5.15
C ARG A 107 11.76 -18.05 4.41
N GLU A 108 11.36 -18.38 3.18
CA GLU A 108 12.08 -19.34 2.32
C GLU A 108 13.47 -18.81 1.93
N GLU A 109 13.59 -17.53 1.52
CA GLU A 109 14.88 -16.89 1.21
C GLU A 109 15.82 -16.80 2.42
N SER A 110 15.26 -16.67 3.62
CA SER A 110 16.04 -16.64 4.87
C SER A 110 16.54 -18.03 5.29
N ASN A 111 15.82 -19.10 4.89
CA ASN A 111 16.17 -20.47 5.25
C ASN A 111 17.15 -21.12 4.25
N SER A 112 17.42 -20.48 3.10
CA SER A 112 18.43 -20.91 2.13
C SER A 112 19.84 -20.34 2.37
N LYS A 113 20.04 -19.51 3.41
CA LYS A 113 21.35 -18.94 3.80
C LYS A 113 21.94 -19.55 5.08
N GLY A 114 21.52 -20.75 5.45
CA GLY A 114 22.05 -21.48 6.60
C GLY A 114 22.73 -22.76 6.19
N ASN A 115 23.99 -22.68 5.74
CA ASN A 115 25.08 -23.63 6.03
C ASN A 115 26.25 -23.41 5.05
N ASP A 116 27.03 -22.36 5.28
CA ASP A 116 28.45 -22.35 4.96
C ASP A 116 29.19 -21.69 6.13
N VAL A 117 29.36 -22.47 7.21
CA VAL A 117 30.38 -22.17 8.22
C VAL A 117 31.73 -22.49 7.58
N VAL A 118 32.22 -21.58 6.73
CA VAL A 118 33.65 -21.52 6.42
C VAL A 118 34.28 -20.75 7.57
N GLN A 119 34.93 -21.49 8.47
CA GLN A 119 35.80 -20.96 9.50
C GLN A 119 36.86 -20.07 8.83
N GLN A 120 36.73 -18.75 8.96
CA GLN A 120 37.83 -17.83 8.67
C GLN A 120 38.88 -17.94 9.79
N PRO A 121 40.15 -18.29 9.49
CA PRO A 121 41.20 -18.09 10.45
C PRO A 121 41.59 -16.61 10.48
N LYS A 122 41.49 -16.03 11.67
CA LYS A 122 42.05 -14.71 12.03
C LYS A 122 43.54 -14.64 11.68
N ARG A 123 43.99 -13.63 10.90
CA ARG A 123 45.38 -13.09 10.99
C ARG A 123 45.48 -11.57 10.72
N ARG A 124 45.52 -10.84 11.83
CA ARG A 124 46.43 -9.75 12.27
C ARG A 124 47.24 -8.93 11.22
N ASN A 125 46.87 -7.64 11.13
CA ASN A 125 47.60 -6.38 10.89
C ASN A 125 48.92 -6.25 10.08
N ASN A 126 48.82 -5.30 9.13
CA ASN A 126 49.67 -4.13 8.82
C ASN A 126 50.90 -4.21 7.88
N ASN A 127 50.73 -3.46 6.78
CA ASN A 127 51.63 -2.46 6.16
C ASN A 127 52.61 -2.82 5.01
N LEU A 128 52.46 -1.99 3.97
CA LEU A 128 53.47 -1.37 3.07
C LEU A 128 54.13 -2.22 1.97
N ALA A 129 53.79 -1.85 0.72
CA ALA A 129 54.70 -1.38 -0.34
C ALA A 129 54.38 -1.97 -1.73
N ILE A 130 54.21 -1.04 -2.67
CA ILE A 130 53.88 -1.17 -4.08
C ILE A 130 55.02 -1.81 -4.88
N LYS A 131 54.68 -2.66 -5.86
CA LYS A 131 55.28 -2.67 -7.23
C LYS A 131 54.49 -3.59 -8.18
N GLU A 132 53.86 -2.94 -9.17
CA GLU A 132 53.32 -3.38 -10.47
C GLU A 132 54.20 -4.44 -11.20
N PRO A 133 53.70 -5.26 -12.17
CA PRO A 133 52.91 -4.78 -13.30
C PRO A 133 51.86 -5.72 -13.97
N ALA A 134 51.00 -5.07 -14.77
CA ALA A 134 50.53 -5.45 -16.11
C ALA A 134 49.51 -6.59 -16.36
N GLN A 135 48.43 -6.17 -17.06
CA GLN A 135 47.63 -6.88 -18.07
C GLN A 135 46.59 -7.92 -17.59
N ASN A 136 45.31 -7.56 -17.54
CA ASN A 136 44.33 -7.53 -18.64
C ASN A 136 43.58 -8.87 -18.85
N THR A 137 42.26 -8.72 -18.94
CA THR A 137 41.22 -9.65 -19.42
C THR A 137 40.67 -10.76 -18.50
N GLN A 138 39.38 -10.59 -18.24
CA GLN A 138 38.38 -11.51 -17.70
C GLN A 138 38.44 -12.92 -18.32
N LYS A 139 38.03 -13.97 -17.57
CA LYS A 139 37.16 -15.05 -18.09
C LYS A 139 36.57 -15.95 -16.99
N PRO A 140 35.35 -16.49 -17.21
CA PRO A 140 34.55 -17.19 -16.22
C PRO A 140 35.13 -18.58 -15.93
N THR A 141 35.11 -18.99 -14.65
CA THR A 141 35.65 -20.27 -14.22
C THR A 141 34.71 -21.39 -14.70
N VAL A 142 35.15 -22.14 -15.73
CA VAL A 142 34.47 -23.36 -16.18
C VAL A 142 34.88 -24.50 -15.26
N ALA A 143 33.90 -25.25 -14.74
CA ALA A 143 34.16 -26.42 -13.91
C ALA A 143 34.90 -27.51 -14.71
N CYS A 144 35.93 -28.10 -14.10
CA CYS A 144 36.69 -29.20 -14.70
C CYS A 144 35.77 -30.40 -14.97
N LYS A 145 35.72 -30.90 -16.20
CA LYS A 145 34.85 -32.02 -16.59
C LYS A 145 35.25 -33.36 -15.93
N THR A 146 36.46 -33.45 -15.38
CA THR A 146 37.00 -34.68 -14.80
C THR A 146 36.67 -34.81 -13.30
N CYS A 147 36.66 -33.70 -12.55
CA CYS A 147 36.43 -33.71 -11.10
C CYS A 147 35.32 -32.76 -10.60
N GLY A 148 34.73 -31.96 -11.48
CA GLY A 148 33.64 -31.03 -11.17
C GLY A 148 34.07 -29.76 -10.41
N LYS A 149 35.36 -29.56 -10.13
CA LYS A 149 35.89 -28.40 -9.37
C LYS A 149 36.47 -27.33 -10.31
N ASN A 150 36.48 -26.08 -9.86
CA ASN A 150 37.03 -24.96 -10.63
C ASN A 150 38.51 -24.80 -10.32
N HIS A 151 39.38 -25.13 -11.28
CA HIS A 151 40.81 -24.92 -11.19
C HIS A 151 41.40 -24.60 -12.57
N SER A 152 42.49 -23.84 -12.60
CA SER A 152 43.27 -23.58 -13.82
C SER A 152 44.57 -24.39 -13.75
N GLY A 153 44.53 -25.65 -14.18
CA GLY A 153 45.68 -26.55 -14.13
C GLY A 153 45.32 -28.03 -14.26
N VAL A 154 46.33 -28.90 -14.13
CA VAL A 154 46.16 -30.37 -14.23
C VAL A 154 45.39 -30.89 -13.02
N CYS A 155 44.41 -31.75 -13.27
CA CYS A 155 43.62 -32.43 -12.24
C CYS A 155 44.38 -33.67 -11.73
N TYR A 156 44.62 -33.75 -10.43
CA TYR A 156 45.14 -34.94 -9.74
C TYR A 156 44.04 -35.57 -8.87
#